data_AF-A0A815BZG1-F1
#
_entry.id   AF-A0A815BZG1-F1
#
_cell.length_a   1.000
_cell.length_b   1.000
_cell.length_c   1.000
_cell.angle_alpha   90.00
_cell.angle_beta   90.00
_cell.angle_gamma   90.00
#
_symmetry.space_group_name_H-M   'P 1'
#
loop_
_entity.id
_entity.type
_entity.pdbx_description
1 polymer ?
#
loop_
_entity_poly.entity_id
_entity_poly.type
_entity_poly.pdbx_seq_one_letter_code
_entity_poly.pdbx_strand_id
1 'polypeptide(L)'
;MGDVEKVIQLFIEENLCEKSDLYEKALDYQSSSQSPNYLWLSNAYENIGYAREKLGQTQLALKYYEKQRLLLRIIIKSHWKTMKKL
;
A
#
# COMPACT_ATOMS: atom_id res chain seq x y z
N MET A 1 -3.86 17.77 29.58
CA MET A 1 -2.82 17.09 28.78
C MET A 1 -3.42 16.05 27.82
N GLY A 2 -4.52 15.37 28.16
CA GLY A 2 -5.15 14.36 27.28
C GLY A 2 -5.91 14.87 26.04
N ASP A 3 -6.43 16.11 26.02
CA ASP A 3 -7.22 16.60 24.87
C ASP A 3 -6.37 16.94 23.63
N VAL A 4 -5.20 17.55 23.82
CA VAL A 4 -4.33 17.96 22.70
C VAL A 4 -3.75 16.74 21.99
N GLU A 5 -3.33 15.74 22.75
CA GLU A 5 -2.79 14.48 22.21
C GLU A 5 -3.85 13.72 21.39
N LYS A 6 -5.11 13.76 21.86
CA LYS A 6 -6.26 13.16 21.17
C LYS A 6 -6.63 13.92 19.89
N VAL A 7 -6.56 15.25 19.90
CA VAL A 7 -6.78 16.08 18.71
C VAL A 7 -5.68 15.87 17.66
N ILE A 8 -4.41 15.79 18.09
CA ILE A 8 -3.28 15.47 17.20
C ILE A 8 -3.47 14.08 16.61
N GLN A 9 -3.85 13.11 17.43
CA GLN A 9 -4.13 11.75 16.98
C GLN A 9 -5.26 11.72 15.93
N LEU A 10 -6.39 12.39 16.18
CA LEU A 10 -7.49 12.50 15.21
C LEU A 10 -7.06 13.14 13.89
N PHE A 11 -6.28 14.22 13.94
CA PHE A 11 -5.77 14.88 12.73
C PHE A 11 -4.84 13.95 11.92
N ILE A 12 -4.01 13.17 12.59
CA ILE A 12 -3.16 12.15 11.96
C ILE A 12 -4.03 11.04 11.36
N GLU A 13 -5.06 10.59 12.07
CA GLU A 13 -5.97 9.54 11.62
C GLU A 13 -6.75 9.94 10.37
N GLU A 14 -7.28 11.17 10.33
CA GLU A 14 -7.97 11.74 9.16
C GLU A 14 -7.04 11.80 7.95
N ASN A 15 -5.82 12.33 8.13
CA ASN A 15 -4.85 12.44 7.05
C ASN A 15 -4.41 11.07 6.50
N LEU A 16 -4.18 10.10 7.39
CA LEU A 16 -3.81 8.73 7.01
C LEU A 16 -4.96 8.00 6.29
N CYS A 17 -6.21 8.21 6.73
CA CYS A 17 -7.38 7.66 6.06
C CYS A 17 -7.52 8.22 4.63
N GLU A 18 -7.48 9.54 4.47
CA GLU A 18 -7.54 10.18 3.14
C GLU A 18 -6.46 9.66 2.20
N LYS A 19 -5.23 9.54 2.70
CA LYS A 19 -4.11 9.00 1.93
C LYS A 19 -4.34 7.55 1.54
N SER A 20 -4.88 6.72 2.43
CA SER A 20 -5.21 5.32 2.13
C SER A 20 -6.30 5.20 1.07
N ASP A 21 -7.34 6.03 1.12
CA ASP A 21 -8.44 6.03 0.16
C ASP A 21 -8.00 6.49 -1.23
N LEU A 22 -7.09 7.47 -1.30
CA LEU A 22 -6.47 7.90 -2.56
C LEU A 22 -5.68 6.76 -3.21
N TYR A 23 -4.94 5.98 -2.42
CA TYR A 23 -4.23 4.82 -2.94
C TYR A 23 -5.19 3.71 -3.39
N GLU A 24 -6.26 3.42 -2.65
CA GLU A 24 -7.27 2.43 -3.08
C GLU A 24 -7.93 2.81 -4.41
N LYS A 25 -8.31 4.08 -4.60
CA LYS A 25 -8.84 4.57 -5.89
C LYS A 25 -7.83 4.42 -7.03
N ALA A 26 -6.57 4.73 -6.76
CA ALA A 26 -5.52 4.64 -7.77
C ALA A 26 -5.17 3.17 -8.09
N LEU A 27 -5.32 2.25 -7.12
CA LEU A 27 -5.21 0.80 -7.32
C LEU A 27 -6.34 0.28 -8.22
N ASP A 28 -7.57 0.73 -8.05
CA ASP A 28 -8.71 0.34 -8.91
C ASP A 28 -8.49 0.78 -10.37
N TYR A 29 -7.99 2.00 -10.56
CA TYR A 29 -7.61 2.50 -11.88
C TYR A 29 -6.48 1.68 -12.52
N GLN A 30 -5.45 1.33 -11.75
CA GLN A 30 -4.34 0.51 -12.26
C GLN A 30 -4.73 -0.96 -12.48
N SER A 31 -5.64 -1.51 -11.67
CA SER A 31 -6.12 -2.89 -11.82
C SER A 31 -6.99 -3.08 -13.07
N SER A 32 -7.62 -1.99 -13.55
CA SER A 32 -8.36 -1.96 -14.82
C SER A 32 -7.48 -1.62 -16.03
N SER A 33 -6.20 -1.29 -15.83
CA SER A 33 -5.25 -1.00 -16.90
C SER A 33 -4.77 -2.27 -17.61
N GLN A 34 -4.64 -2.19 -18.94
CA GLN A 34 -4.11 -3.28 -19.77
C GLN A 34 -2.63 -3.58 -19.51
N SER A 35 -1.91 -2.63 -18.90
CA SER A 35 -0.51 -2.76 -18.49
C SER A 35 -0.31 -2.26 -17.05
N PRO A 36 -0.58 -3.11 -16.04
CA PRO A 36 -0.44 -2.71 -14.65
C PRO A 36 1.03 -2.44 -14.31
N ASN A 37 1.31 -1.28 -13.71
CA ASN A 37 2.61 -0.99 -13.15
C ASN A 37 2.75 -1.67 -11.78
N TYR A 38 3.21 -2.92 -11.80
CA TYR A 38 3.33 -3.74 -10.58
C TYR A 38 4.24 -3.14 -9.50
N LEU A 39 5.28 -2.39 -9.89
CA LEU A 39 6.17 -1.73 -8.94
C LEU A 39 5.44 -0.59 -8.22
N TRP A 40 4.71 0.23 -8.97
CA TRP A 40 3.88 1.29 -8.40
C TRP A 40 2.77 0.72 -7.50
N LEU A 41 2.08 -0.34 -7.95
CA LEU A 41 1.06 -1.05 -7.17
C LEU A 41 1.63 -1.61 -5.85
N SER A 42 2.84 -2.17 -5.89
CA SER A 42 3.54 -2.66 -4.69
C SER A 42 3.77 -1.53 -3.68
N ASN A 43 4.30 -0.40 -4.13
CA ASN A 43 4.57 0.75 -3.26
C ASN A 43 3.27 1.35 -2.69
N ALA A 44 2.18 1.36 -3.47
CA ALA A 44 0.87 1.80 -2.98
C ALA A 44 0.36 0.89 -1.85
N TYR A 45 0.45 -0.42 -2.01
CA TYR A 45 0.06 -1.38 -0.95
C TYR A 45 0.91 -1.27 0.31
N GLU A 46 2.21 -1.01 0.17
CA GLU A 46 3.10 -0.73 1.31
C GLU A 46 2.64 0.49 2.10
N ASN A 47 2.35 1.58 1.39
CA ASN A 47 1.93 2.84 2.01
C ASN A 47 0.57 2.72 2.70
N ILE A 48 -0.38 1.95 2.13
CA ILE A 48 -1.65 1.64 2.80
C ILE A 48 -1.38 0.79 4.03
N GLY A 49 -0.56 -0.26 3.93
CA GLY A 49 -0.18 -1.11 5.06
C GLY A 49 0.38 -0.30 6.22
N TYR A 50 1.30 0.60 5.93
CA TYR A 50 1.90 1.52 6.91
C TYR A 50 0.87 2.46 7.53
N ALA A 51 -0.01 3.06 6.73
CA ALA A 51 -1.07 3.93 7.25
C ALA A 51 -2.00 3.15 8.20
N ARG A 52 -2.42 1.93 7.82
CA ARG A 52 -3.28 1.07 8.65
C ARG A 52 -2.58 0.63 9.94
N GLU A 53 -1.27 0.39 9.91
CA GLU A 53 -0.47 0.11 11.09
C GLU A 53 -0.45 1.30 12.07
N LYS A 54 -0.30 2.53 11.55
CA LYS A 54 -0.37 3.76 12.36
C LYS A 54 -1.74 4.03 12.97
N LEU A 55 -2.81 3.51 12.35
CA LEU A 55 -4.17 3.53 12.89
C LEU A 55 -4.45 2.38 13.89
N GLY A 56 -3.45 1.55 14.22
CA GLY A 56 -3.63 0.37 15.07
C GLY A 56 -4.41 -0.79 14.40
N GLN A 57 -4.66 -0.70 13.10
CA GLN A 57 -5.42 -1.69 12.32
C GLN A 57 -4.49 -2.78 11.79
N THR A 58 -3.77 -3.46 12.69
CA THR A 58 -2.69 -4.40 12.36
C THR A 58 -3.13 -5.53 11.42
N GLN A 59 -4.36 -6.03 11.56
CA GLN A 59 -4.88 -7.08 10.69
C GLN A 59 -5.12 -6.60 9.25
N LEU A 60 -5.57 -5.35 9.06
CA LEU A 60 -5.67 -4.78 7.71
C LEU A 60 -4.29 -4.48 7.13
N ALA A 61 -3.37 -3.95 7.95
CA ALA A 61 -2.00 -3.70 7.52
C ALA A 61 -1.33 -4.98 6.97
N LEU A 62 -1.47 -6.09 7.69
CA LEU A 62 -0.94 -7.38 7.26
C LEU A 62 -1.48 -7.82 5.90
N LYS A 63 -2.80 -7.69 5.67
CA LYS A 63 -3.42 -8.03 4.37
C LYS A 63 -2.80 -7.22 3.23
N TYR A 64 -2.51 -5.94 3.46
CA TYR A 64 -1.91 -5.08 2.44
C TYR A 64 -0.44 -5.39 2.19
N TYR A 65 0.33 -5.67 3.24
CA TYR A 65 1.71 -6.16 3.09
C TYR A 65 1.79 -7.52 2.37
N GLU A 66 0.82 -8.42 2.58
CA GLU A 66 0.74 -9.67 1.84
C GLU A 66 0.50 -9.45 0.34
N LYS A 67 -0.38 -8.50 -0.02
CA LYS A 67 -0.60 -8.10 -1.41
C LYS A 67 0.67 -7.51 -2.05
N GLN A 68 1.36 -6.60 -1.35
CA GLN A 68 2.65 -6.07 -1.77
C GLN A 68 3.65 -7.22 -2.05
N ARG A 69 3.77 -8.18 -1.12
CA ARG A 69 4.68 -9.32 -1.27
C ARG A 69 4.37 -10.17 -2.50
N LEU A 70 3.10 -10.37 -2.83
CA LEU A 70 2.70 -11.09 -4.05
C LEU A 70 3.15 -10.36 -5.32
N LEU A 71 3.01 -9.04 -5.36
CA LEU A 71 3.44 -8.23 -6.50
C LEU A 71 4.96 -8.23 -6.66
N LEU A 72 5.71 -8.10 -5.57
CA LEU A 72 7.17 -8.20 -5.59
C LEU A 72 7.65 -9.53 -6.17
N ARG A 73 6.96 -10.65 -5.85
CA ARG A 73 7.27 -11.96 -6.46
C ARG A 73 7.08 -11.96 -7.98
N ILE A 74 6.05 -11.30 -8.50
CA ILE A 74 5.81 -11.17 -9.95
C ILE A 74 6.95 -10.38 -10.60
N ILE A 75 7.33 -9.24 -10.00
CA ILE A 75 8.41 -8.37 -10.49
C ILE A 75 9.73 -9.15 -10.54
N ILE A 76 10.11 -9.80 -9.42
CA ILE A 76 11.35 -10.58 -9.32
C ILE A 76 11.37 -11.73 -10.35
N LYS A 77 10.25 -12.45 -10.49
CA LYS A 77 10.14 -13.54 -11.47
C LYS A 77 10.28 -13.05 -12.90
N SER A 78 9.67 -11.90 -13.23
CA SER A 78 9.80 -11.26 -14.53
C SER A 78 11.25 -10.84 -14.80
N HIS A 79 11.88 -10.17 -13.83
CA HIS A 79 13.27 -9.73 -13.92
C HIS A 79 14.24 -10.91 -14.09
N TRP A 80 14.09 -11.97 -13.30
CA TRP A 80 14.90 -13.19 -13.42
C TRP A 80 14.75 -13.87 -14.78
N LYS A 81 13.53 -13.94 -15.32
CA LYS A 81 13.27 -14.51 -16.65
C LYS A 81 13.96 -13.71 -17.76
N THR A 82 14.03 -12.39 -17.63
CA THR A 82 14.76 -11.51 -18.56
C THR A 82 16.27 -11.71 -18.44
N MET A 83 16.82 -11.75 -17.22
CA MET A 83 18.25 -11.98 -17.00
C MET A 83 18.74 -13.33 -17.55
N LYS A 84 17.91 -14.38 -17.47
CA LYS A 84 18.25 -15.73 -17.94
C LYS A 84 18.16 -15.90 -19.47
N LYS A 85 17.59 -14.92 -20.17
CA LYS A 85 17.48 -14.89 -21.64
C LYS A 85 18.63 -14.12 -22.31
N LEU A 86 19.46 -13.44 -21.52
CA LEU A 86 20.73 -12.83 -21.92
C LEU A 86 21.86 -13.84 -21.67
#